data_AF-A0A067C3T2-F1
#
_entry.id   AF-A0A067C3T2-F1
#
_cell.length_a   1.000
_cell.length_b   1.000
_cell.length_c   1.000
_cell.angle_alpha   90.00
_cell.angle_beta   90.00
_cell.angle_gamma   90.00
#
_symmetry.space_group_name_H-M   'P 1'
#
loop_
_entity.id
_entity.type
_entity.pdbx_description
1 polymer ?
#
loop_
_entity_poly.entity_id
_entity_poly.type
_entity_poly.pdbx_seq_one_letter_code
_entity_poly.pdbx_strand_id
1 'polypeptide(L)'
;MTIGLSVTGHVEAAAKTVRFYVEMRGHGLHFGFNGRFSQLRALHLRLGSLLKHVDVTLTLPPFPPKHILDNMSSPANVARREAELFDYYTRLCTIDDAVVILAQQPIKAPTETDGVEFTPVQKSSRR
;
A
#
# COMPACT_ATOMS: atom_id res chain seq x y z
N MET A 1 4.54 17.01 6.35
CA MET A 1 4.10 15.84 7.15
C MET A 1 5.24 14.83 7.15
N THR A 2 5.67 14.29 8.29
CA THR A 2 6.67 13.19 8.31
C THR A 2 5.96 11.89 8.63
N ILE A 3 5.95 10.97 7.67
CA ILE A 3 5.36 9.63 7.82
C ILE A 3 6.50 8.62 7.80
N GLY A 4 6.65 7.86 8.89
CA GLY A 4 7.43 6.63 8.89
C GLY A 4 6.70 5.57 8.08
N LEU A 5 7.42 4.95 7.14
CA LEU A 5 6.90 3.94 6.23
C LEU A 5 7.73 2.66 6.40
N SER A 6 7.06 1.51 6.39
CA SER A 6 7.72 0.21 6.20
C SER A 6 6.98 -0.61 5.15
N VAL A 7 7.73 -1.39 4.37
CA VAL A 7 7.19 -2.34 3.40
C VAL A 7 7.92 -3.66 3.57
N THR A 8 7.17 -4.74 3.76
CA THR A 8 7.72 -6.10 3.90
C THR A 8 6.95 -7.10 3.04
N GLY A 9 7.67 -7.97 2.36
CA GLY A 9 7.17 -9.02 1.49
C GLY A 9 7.22 -10.37 2.19
N HIS A 10 6.11 -11.09 2.17
CA HIS A 10 5.98 -12.45 2.68
C HIS A 10 5.56 -13.38 1.56
N VAL A 11 6.30 -14.46 1.40
CA VAL A 11 5.96 -15.55 0.49
C VAL A 11 4.86 -16.39 1.15
N GLU A 12 3.70 -16.52 0.50
CA GLU A 12 2.58 -17.32 1.01
C GLU A 12 2.87 -18.83 0.86
N ALA A 13 2.14 -19.65 1.64
CA ALA A 13 2.28 -21.11 1.59
C ALA A 13 2.12 -21.64 0.16
N ALA A 14 3.00 -22.57 -0.24
CA ALA A 14 3.22 -23.07 -1.60
C ALA A 14 4.11 -22.21 -2.54
N ALA A 15 4.73 -21.13 -2.05
CA ALA A 15 5.78 -20.37 -2.76
C ALA A 15 5.40 -19.81 -4.14
N LYS A 16 4.10 -19.68 -4.44
CA LYS A 16 3.59 -19.19 -5.72
C LYS A 16 3.23 -17.70 -5.70
N THR A 17 2.97 -17.15 -4.52
CA THR A 17 2.48 -15.78 -4.36
C THR A 17 3.24 -15.06 -3.25
N VAL A 18 3.33 -13.74 -3.42
CA VAL A 18 3.97 -12.83 -2.46
C VAL A 18 2.95 -11.78 -2.06
N ARG A 19 2.81 -11.62 -0.75
CA ARG A 19 1.97 -10.60 -0.11
C ARG A 19 2.87 -9.54 0.48
N PHE A 20 2.56 -8.28 0.22
CA PHE A 20 3.31 -7.15 0.74
C PHE A 20 2.49 -6.47 1.82
N TYR A 21 3.12 -6.19 2.95
CA TYR A 21 2.60 -5.47 4.10
C TYR A 21 3.18 -4.08 4.06
N VAL A 22 2.32 -3.08 4.13
CA VAL A 22 2.67 -1.66 4.11
C VAL A 22 2.19 -1.07 5.42
N GLU A 23 3.07 -0.42 6.16
CA GLU A 23 2.75 0.23 7.42
C GLU A 23 3.14 1.70 7.36
N MET A 24 2.21 2.57 7.76
CA MET A 24 2.35 4.01 7.77
C MET A 24 2.15 4.54 9.19
N ARG A 25 3.07 5.38 9.65
CA ARG A 25 3.08 5.98 10.99
C ARG A 25 3.38 7.47 10.90
N GLY A 26 2.43 8.34 11.24
CA GLY A 26 2.66 9.78 11.21
C GLY A 26 1.50 10.59 11.78
N HIS A 27 1.80 11.74 12.39
CA HIS A 27 0.79 12.71 12.87
C HIS A 27 -0.34 12.11 13.73
N GLY A 28 -0.01 11.14 14.59
CA GLY A 28 -1.00 10.50 15.46
C GLY A 28 -1.81 9.39 14.80
N LEU A 29 -1.53 9.06 13.54
CA LEU A 29 -2.13 7.95 12.81
C LEU A 29 -1.09 6.84 12.65
N HIS A 30 -1.51 5.62 12.97
CA HIS A 30 -0.77 4.41 12.65
C HIS A 30 -1.74 3.41 12.05
N PHE A 31 -1.50 3.04 10.80
CA PHE A 31 -2.28 2.03 10.10
C PHE A 31 -1.39 1.31 9.11
N GLY A 32 -1.86 0.18 8.64
CA GLY A 32 -1.21 -0.57 7.57
C GLY A 32 -2.26 -1.25 6.72
N PHE A 33 -1.77 -1.81 5.62
CA PHE A 33 -2.57 -2.66 4.77
C PHE A 33 -1.66 -3.67 4.08
N ASN A 34 -2.24 -4.77 3.62
CA ASN A 34 -1.48 -5.79 2.94
C ASN A 34 -2.24 -6.38 1.76
N GLY A 35 -1.50 -6.86 0.77
CA GLY A 35 -2.07 -7.52 -0.40
C GLY A 35 -1.00 -7.95 -1.39
N ARG A 36 -1.40 -8.69 -2.42
CA ARG A 36 -0.53 -9.03 -3.55
C ARG A 36 -0.27 -7.79 -4.41
N PHE A 37 0.82 -7.81 -5.18
CA PHE A 37 1.20 -6.69 -6.05
C PHE A 37 0.05 -6.21 -6.98
N SER A 38 -0.71 -7.14 -7.56
CA SER A 38 -1.86 -6.81 -8.42
C SER A 38 -3.01 -6.15 -7.65
N GLN A 39 -3.24 -6.54 -6.39
CA GLN A 39 -4.26 -5.98 -5.52
C GLN A 39 -3.87 -4.56 -5.07
N LEU A 40 -2.59 -4.35 -4.74
CA LEU A 40 -2.07 -3.02 -4.45
C LEU A 40 -2.14 -2.08 -5.66
N ARG A 41 -1.94 -2.59 -6.87
CA ARG A 41 -2.17 -1.83 -8.11
C ARG A 41 -3.64 -1.46 -8.28
N ALA A 42 -4.56 -2.38 -8.00
CA ALA A 42 -5.99 -2.08 -8.04
C ALA A 42 -6.38 -1.00 -7.01
N LEU A 43 -5.82 -1.07 -5.80
CA LEU A 43 -5.95 -0.03 -4.78
C LEU A 43 -5.46 1.33 -5.28
N HIS A 44 -4.29 1.38 -5.95
CA HIS A 44 -3.78 2.62 -6.55
C HIS A 44 -4.76 3.22 -7.57
N LEU A 45 -5.32 2.40 -8.46
CA LEU A 45 -6.29 2.87 -9.45
C LEU A 45 -7.56 3.41 -8.78
N ARG A 46 -8.08 2.71 -7.76
CA ARG A 46 -9.23 3.18 -6.98
C ARG A 46 -8.92 4.49 -6.26
N LEU A 47 -7.76 4.60 -5.62
CA LEU A 47 -7.33 5.81 -4.92
C LEU A 47 -7.23 7.00 -5.89
N GLY A 48 -6.68 6.78 -7.09
CA GLY A 48 -6.61 7.81 -8.13
C GLY A 48 -7.99 8.31 -8.56
N SER A 49 -8.96 7.40 -8.72
CA SER A 49 -10.34 7.77 -9.01
C SER A 49 -11.00 8.55 -7.86
N LEU A 50 -10.77 8.13 -6.61
CA LEU A 50 -11.31 8.82 -5.43
C LEU A 50 -10.72 10.23 -5.27
N LEU A 51 -9.41 10.40 -5.45
CA LEU A 51 -8.75 11.70 -5.32
C LEU A 51 -9.26 12.70 -6.35
N LYS A 52 -9.58 12.28 -7.57
CA LYS A 52 -10.18 13.17 -8.59
C LYS A 52 -11.53 13.74 -8.18
N HIS A 53 -12.26 13.10 -7.26
CA HIS A 53 -13.49 13.66 -6.69
C HIS A 53 -13.23 14.72 -5.62
N VAL A 54 -12.06 14.71 -4.99
CA VAL A 54 -11.63 15.70 -4.00
C VAL A 54 -11.00 16.90 -4.72
N ASP A 55 -10.04 16.63 -5.61
CA ASP A 55 -9.36 17.63 -6.43
C ASP A 55 -8.92 16.99 -7.75
N VAL A 56 -9.41 17.55 -8.86
CA VAL A 56 -9.13 17.07 -10.23
C VAL A 56 -7.66 17.26 -10.63
N THR A 57 -6.96 18.20 -9.99
CA THR A 57 -5.56 18.52 -10.28
C THR A 57 -4.58 17.61 -9.56
N LEU A 58 -5.03 16.88 -8.51
CA LEU A 58 -4.19 15.93 -7.80
C LEU A 58 -3.85 14.74 -8.70
N THR A 59 -2.55 14.47 -8.79
CA THR A 59 -2.01 13.33 -9.54
C THR A 59 -1.24 12.43 -8.61
N LEU A 60 -1.56 11.12 -8.65
CA LEU A 60 -0.79 10.13 -7.91
C LEU A 60 0.55 9.88 -8.59
N PRO A 61 1.62 9.59 -7.82
CA PRO A 61 2.84 9.06 -8.41
C PRO A 61 2.54 7.76 -9.18
N PRO A 62 3.30 7.45 -10.24
CA PRO A 62 3.08 6.24 -11.02
C PRO A 62 3.30 4.99 -10.15
N PHE A 63 2.36 4.05 -10.22
CA PHE A 63 2.53 2.75 -9.56
C PHE A 63 3.67 1.94 -10.22
N PRO A 64 4.46 1.16 -9.47
CA PRO A 64 5.53 0.37 -10.04
C PRO A 64 5.05 -0.55 -11.18
N PRO A 65 5.84 -0.70 -12.27
CA PRO A 65 5.42 -1.47 -13.43
C PRO A 65 5.34 -2.97 -13.12
N LYS A 66 4.45 -3.68 -13.82
CA LYS A 66 4.41 -5.14 -13.74
C LYS A 66 5.53 -5.74 -14.60
N HIS A 67 6.64 -6.08 -13.96
CA HIS A 67 7.70 -6.88 -14.58
C HIS A 67 7.24 -8.32 -14.80
N ILE A 68 7.61 -8.91 -15.95
CA ILE A 68 7.59 -10.36 -16.12
C ILE A 68 8.80 -10.89 -15.33
N LEU A 69 8.53 -11.61 -14.26
CA LEU A 69 9.55 -12.20 -13.40
C LEU A 69 9.36 -13.71 -13.44
N ASP A 70 10.40 -14.43 -13.84
CA ASP A 70 10.35 -15.89 -14.00
C ASP A 70 10.05 -16.63 -12.69
N ASN A 71 10.41 -16.02 -11.55
CA ASN A 71 10.03 -16.49 -10.23
C ASN A 71 9.74 -15.32 -9.26
N MET A 72 8.46 -15.03 -9.04
CA MET A 72 8.04 -13.94 -8.15
C MET A 72 8.41 -14.15 -6.68
N SER A 73 8.59 -15.40 -6.22
CA SER A 73 8.91 -15.71 -4.83
C SER A 73 10.41 -15.79 -4.54
N SER A 74 11.27 -15.54 -5.54
CA SER A 74 12.71 -15.49 -5.28
C SER A 74 13.03 -14.31 -4.35
N PRO A 75 13.91 -14.48 -3.35
CA PRO A 75 14.22 -13.42 -2.38
C PRO A 75 14.66 -12.10 -3.04
N ALA A 76 15.44 -12.19 -4.14
CA ALA A 76 15.88 -11.02 -4.90
C ALA A 76 14.71 -10.26 -5.54
N ASN A 77 13.73 -10.97 -6.10
CA ASN A 77 12.56 -10.35 -6.70
C ASN A 77 11.60 -9.77 -5.65
N VAL A 78 11.47 -10.43 -4.50
CA VAL A 78 10.72 -9.91 -3.35
C VAL A 78 11.34 -8.61 -2.86
N ALA A 79 12.65 -8.60 -2.58
CA ALA A 79 13.36 -7.40 -2.12
C ALA A 79 13.29 -6.25 -3.14
N ARG A 80 13.39 -6.56 -4.44
CA ARG A 80 13.22 -5.55 -5.49
C ARG A 80 11.82 -4.94 -5.46
N ARG A 81 10.78 -5.77 -5.28
CA ARG A 81 9.39 -5.29 -5.18
C ARG A 81 9.14 -4.51 -3.90
N GLU A 82 9.74 -4.90 -2.78
CA GLU A 82 9.69 -4.13 -1.54
C GLU A 82 10.25 -2.73 -1.73
N ALA A 83 11.43 -2.60 -2.34
CA ALA A 83 12.05 -1.31 -2.63
C ALA A 83 11.18 -0.44 -3.55
N GLU A 84 10.67 -1.00 -4.65
CA GLU A 84 9.78 -0.28 -5.57
C GLU A 84 8.48 0.20 -4.90
N LEU A 85 7.87 -0.64 -4.06
CA LEU A 85 6.67 -0.27 -3.30
C LEU A 85 7.00 0.76 -2.22
N PHE A 86 8.13 0.63 -1.55
CA PHE A 86 8.60 1.60 -0.56
C PHE A 86 8.79 2.98 -1.20
N ASP A 87 9.46 3.07 -2.35
CA ASP A 87 9.64 4.33 -3.08
C ASP A 87 8.30 4.93 -3.50
N TYR A 88 7.38 4.10 -4.02
CA TYR A 88 6.04 4.54 -4.40
C TYR A 88 5.27 5.11 -3.22
N TYR A 89 5.20 4.38 -2.10
CA TYR A 89 4.45 4.83 -0.92
C TYR A 89 5.12 6.02 -0.24
N THR A 90 6.45 6.15 -0.30
CA THR A 90 7.16 7.34 0.18
C THR A 90 6.71 8.59 -0.57
N ARG A 91 6.57 8.50 -1.91
CA ARG A 91 6.04 9.60 -2.72
C ARG A 91 4.55 9.83 -2.48
N LEU A 92 3.76 8.77 -2.30
CA LEU A 92 2.33 8.90 -2.02
C LEU A 92 2.08 9.60 -0.68
N CYS A 93 2.92 9.35 0.33
CA CYS A 93 2.87 9.99 1.63
C CYS A 93 3.10 11.51 1.61
N THR A 94 3.53 12.10 0.48
CA THR A 94 3.59 13.57 0.33
C THR A 94 2.24 14.19 -0.07
N ILE A 95 1.20 13.36 -0.26
CA ILE A 95 -0.15 13.79 -0.62
C ILE A 95 -1.06 13.49 0.57
N ASP A 96 -1.31 14.50 1.41
CA ASP A 96 -2.03 14.34 2.68
C ASP A 96 -3.42 13.69 2.49
N ASP A 97 -4.18 14.12 1.47
CA ASP A 97 -5.50 13.55 1.15
C ASP A 97 -5.43 12.07 0.81
N ALA A 98 -4.38 11.64 0.11
CA ALA A 98 -4.18 10.23 -0.22
C ALA A 98 -3.99 9.39 1.04
N VAL A 99 -3.22 9.90 2.00
CA VAL A 99 -2.99 9.24 3.30
C VAL A 99 -4.27 9.19 4.12
N VAL A 100 -5.04 10.28 4.17
CA VAL A 100 -6.31 10.33 4.89
C VAL A 100 -7.32 9.34 4.32
N ILE A 101 -7.46 9.28 3.00
CA ILE A 101 -8.36 8.33 2.33
C ILE A 101 -7.93 6.88 2.63
N LEU A 102 -6.63 6.59 2.60
CA LEU A 102 -6.11 5.26 2.94
C LEU A 102 -6.39 4.88 4.40
N ALA A 103 -6.22 5.83 5.34
CA ALA A 103 -6.52 5.61 6.76
C ALA A 103 -8.02 5.39 7.01
N GLN A 104 -8.90 5.96 6.20
CA GLN A 104 -10.35 5.84 6.33
C GLN A 104 -10.94 4.60 5.65
N GLN A 105 -10.11 3.76 5.01
CA GLN A 105 -10.61 2.56 4.33
C GLN A 105 -11.29 1.62 5.36
N PRO A 106 -12.45 1.05 5.01
CA PRO A 106 -13.17 0.21 5.93
C PRO A 106 -12.37 -1.07 6.23
N ILE A 107 -12.33 -1.46 7.50
CA ILE A 107 -11.77 -2.73 7.93
C ILE A 107 -12.75 -3.82 7.49
N LYS A 108 -12.53 -4.39 6.31
CA LYS A 108 -13.32 -5.49 5.78
C LYS A 108 -12.46 -6.75 5.72
N ALA A 109 -13.06 -7.89 6.00
CA ALA A 109 -12.47 -9.16 5.61
C ALA A 109 -12.23 -9.15 4.10
N PRO A 110 -11.09 -9.67 3.61
CA PRO A 110 -10.75 -9.62 2.20
C PRO A 110 -11.81 -10.36 1.39
N THR A 111 -12.55 -9.63 0.55
CA THR A 111 -13.36 -10.26 -0.49
C THR A 111 -12.45 -10.68 -1.65
N GLU A 112 -12.82 -11.73 -2.39
CA GLU A 112 -12.05 -12.22 -3.55
C GLU A 112 -11.69 -11.12 -4.57
N THR A 113 -12.51 -10.07 -4.63
CA THR A 113 -12.39 -8.94 -5.57
C THR A 113 -11.47 -7.82 -5.12
N ASP A 114 -11.32 -7.56 -3.82
CA ASP A 114 -10.52 -6.44 -3.32
C ASP A 114 -9.19 -6.93 -2.75
N GLY A 115 -9.22 -8.00 -1.95
CA GLY A 115 -8.06 -8.75 -1.46
C GLY A 115 -6.95 -7.97 -0.74
N VAL A 116 -7.14 -6.66 -0.54
CA VAL A 116 -6.33 -5.81 0.33
C VAL A 116 -6.98 -5.80 1.72
N GLU A 117 -6.19 -6.08 2.73
CA GLU A 117 -6.62 -6.09 4.12
C GLU A 117 -6.05 -4.87 4.82
N PHE A 118 -6.92 -4.05 5.42
CA PHE A 118 -6.52 -2.87 6.19
C PHE A 118 -6.49 -3.21 7.68
N THR A 119 -5.48 -2.73 8.38
CA THR A 119 -5.44 -2.79 9.84
C THR A 119 -6.24 -1.62 10.43
N PRO A 120 -6.80 -1.78 11.64
CA PRO A 120 -7.41 -0.65 12.34
C PRO A 120 -6.44 0.51 12.49
N VAL A 121 -6.92 1.74 12.28
CA VAL A 121 -6.15 2.95 12.57
C VAL A 121 -6.00 3.06 14.09
N GLN A 122 -4.77 2.99 14.56
CA GLN A 122 -4.42 3.29 15.93
C GLN A 122 -4.14 4.79 16.01
N LYS A 123 -4.93 5.49 16.83
CA LYS A 123 -4.60 6.86 17.21
C LYS A 123 -3.51 6.80 18.26
N SER A 124 -2.31 7.29 17.96
CA SER A 124 -1.26 7.32 18.99
C SER A 124 -1.70 8.30 20.08
N SER A 125 -2.05 7.78 21.25
CA SER A 125 -2.29 8.62 22.43
C SER A 125 -0.98 9.33 22.73
N ARG A 126 -0.93 10.66 22.58
CA ARG A 126 0.17 11.46 23.08
C ARG A 126 0.23 11.24 24.59
N ARG A 127 1.28 10.57 25.08
CA ARG A 127 1.74 10.74 26.45
C ARG A 127 2.64 11.97 26.51
#